data_AF-A0A081PIU3-F1
#
_entry.id   AF-A0A081PIU3-F1
#
_cell.length_a   1.000
_cell.length_b   1.000
_cell.length_c   1.000
_cell.angle_alpha   90.00
_cell.angle_beta   90.00
_cell.angle_gamma   90.00
#
_symmetry.space_group_name_H-M   'P 1'
#
loop_
_entity.id
_entity.type
_entity.pdbx_description
1 polymer ?
#
loop_
_entity_poly.entity_id
_entity_poly.type
_entity_poly.pdbx_seq_one_letter_code
_entity_poly.pdbx_strand_id
1 'polypeptide(L)'
;MINNTYLDPKISKLNNVVIIERSDKMRYNATLGFSWTPYKYWVDKMDAAGEVVSHDLVTKGPTFAVFVNPVSLSTISETNKPFDWGVGAGWRFRAVSLLATIEFLNVRQPRDYFLAQFEGKNLPLIVNGNIQSEISTSDDTLFKNRGVAAIGLKLVIPIDLLNFGKNSGTNGNTTSGK
;
A
#
# COMPACT_ATOMS: atom_id res chain seq x y z
N MET A 1 17.90 -6.53 -14.94
CA MET A 1 17.97 -7.46 -13.79
C MET A 1 16.66 -7.39 -13.04
N ILE A 2 15.88 -8.47 -13.03
CA ILE A 2 14.76 -8.60 -12.09
C ILE A 2 15.42 -8.95 -10.75
N ASN A 3 15.45 -8.00 -9.83
CA ASN A 3 16.03 -8.21 -8.51
C ASN A 3 15.13 -9.18 -7.73
N ASN A 4 15.59 -10.42 -7.55
CA ASN A 4 14.91 -11.36 -6.67
C ASN A 4 14.78 -10.74 -5.28
N THR A 5 13.56 -10.75 -4.76
CA THR A 5 13.28 -10.45 -3.36
C THR A 5 13.01 -11.76 -2.64
N TYR A 6 13.38 -11.81 -1.37
CA TYR A 6 13.26 -12.98 -0.51
C TYR A 6 12.29 -12.68 0.63
N LEU A 7 11.59 -13.72 1.08
CA LEU A 7 10.88 -13.70 2.35
C LEU A 7 11.88 -13.74 3.50
N ASP A 8 11.43 -13.35 4.69
CA ASP A 8 12.24 -13.50 5.90
C ASP A 8 12.69 -14.96 6.10
N PRO A 9 14.01 -15.21 6.18
CA PRO A 9 14.55 -16.53 6.48
C PRO A 9 14.03 -17.07 7.80
N LYS A 10 13.73 -18.36 7.83
CA LYS A 10 13.23 -19.07 9.02
C LYS A 10 14.05 -20.33 9.26
N ILE A 11 14.16 -20.74 10.52
CA ILE A 11 14.76 -22.03 10.87
C ILE A 11 13.65 -23.07 10.97
N SER A 12 13.84 -24.18 10.28
CA SER A 12 12.93 -25.32 10.33
C SER A 12 12.99 -25.99 11.70
N LYS A 13 11.83 -26.12 12.37
CA LYS A 13 11.72 -26.80 13.67
C LYS A 13 12.00 -28.31 13.60
N LEU A 14 11.99 -28.90 12.41
CA LEU A 14 12.15 -30.35 12.21
C LEU A 14 13.61 -30.78 12.13
N ASN A 15 14.45 -29.97 11.49
CA ASN A 15 15.83 -30.33 11.16
C ASN A 15 16.85 -29.20 11.43
N ASN A 16 16.44 -28.09 12.06
CA ASN A 16 17.28 -26.93 12.38
C ASN A 16 18.02 -26.33 11.19
N VAL A 17 17.44 -26.47 9.99
CA VAL A 17 17.99 -25.94 8.74
C VAL A 17 17.45 -24.54 8.46
N VAL A 18 18.30 -23.66 7.93
CA VAL A 18 17.88 -22.35 7.41
C VAL A 18 17.11 -22.53 6.10
N ILE A 19 15.88 -22.01 6.08
CA ILE A 19 15.02 -21.96 4.90
C ILE A 19 14.98 -20.52 4.40
N ILE A 20 15.36 -20.32 3.13
CA ILE A 20 15.26 -19.05 2.42
C ILE A 20 14.35 -19.25 1.22
N GLU A 21 13.23 -18.55 1.21
CA GLU A 21 12.23 -18.60 0.15
C GLU A 21 12.23 -17.30 -0.63
N ARG A 22 12.02 -17.38 -1.95
CA ARG A 22 11.83 -16.18 -2.78
C ARG A 22 10.43 -15.63 -2.51
N SER A 23 10.33 -14.31 -2.42
CA SER A 23 9.05 -13.64 -2.26
C SER A 23 8.19 -13.85 -3.51
N ASP A 24 6.90 -14.12 -3.29
CA ASP A 24 5.92 -14.13 -4.36
C ASP A 24 5.88 -12.78 -5.09
N LYS A 25 5.62 -12.84 -6.39
CA LYS A 25 5.63 -11.67 -7.27
C LYS A 25 4.42 -10.75 -7.09
N MET A 26 3.36 -11.24 -6.43
CA MET A 26 2.10 -10.52 -6.27
C MET A 26 1.90 -10.14 -4.80
N ARG A 27 1.56 -8.86 -4.57
CA ARG A 27 1.31 -8.31 -3.23
C ARG A 27 -0.01 -7.57 -3.20
N TYR A 28 -0.69 -7.66 -2.07
CA TYR A 28 -1.85 -6.84 -1.75
C TYR A 28 -1.48 -5.85 -0.65
N ASN A 29 -1.91 -4.61 -0.80
CA ASN A 29 -1.74 -3.57 0.20
C ASN A 29 -2.95 -2.63 0.22
N ALA A 30 -3.14 -1.99 1.37
CA ALA A 30 -4.08 -0.89 1.55
C ALA A 30 -3.25 0.36 1.87
N THR A 31 -3.55 1.47 1.22
CA THR A 31 -2.77 2.71 1.36
C THR A 31 -3.69 3.90 1.46
N LEU A 32 -3.25 4.91 2.21
CA LEU A 32 -3.90 6.22 2.23
C LEU A 32 -3.14 7.15 1.29
N GLY A 33 -3.80 8.17 0.78
CA GLY A 33 -3.18 9.06 -0.17
C GLY A 33 -4.02 10.27 -0.52
N PHE A 34 -3.37 11.19 -1.22
CA PHE A 34 -4.00 12.36 -1.80
C PHE A 34 -4.19 12.12 -3.28
N SER A 35 -5.39 12.40 -3.79
CA SER A 35 -5.67 12.33 -5.22
C SER A 35 -6.14 13.69 -5.73
N TRP A 36 -5.82 13.97 -6.98
CA TRP A 36 -6.19 15.19 -7.67
C TRP A 36 -6.79 14.85 -9.04
N THR A 37 -8.01 15.34 -9.24
CA THR A 37 -8.77 15.24 -10.49
C THR A 37 -9.13 16.65 -10.93
N PRO A 38 -8.50 17.19 -11.99
CA PRO A 38 -8.71 18.59 -12.39
C PRO A 38 -10.08 18.86 -12.99
N TYR A 39 -10.74 17.85 -13.55
CA TYR A 39 -12.01 18.02 -14.27
C TYR A 39 -13.22 17.82 -13.34
N LYS A 40 -14.17 18.76 -13.43
CA LYS A 40 -15.43 18.75 -12.71
C LYS A 40 -16.59 18.79 -13.71
N TYR A 41 -17.64 18.05 -13.41
CA TYR A 41 -18.84 17.94 -14.23
C TYR A 41 -20.06 18.13 -13.35
N TRP A 42 -21.06 18.83 -13.86
CA TRP A 42 -22.38 18.84 -13.27
C TRP A 42 -23.11 17.58 -13.68
N VAL A 43 -23.75 16.91 -12.73
CA VAL A 43 -24.66 15.82 -13.04
C VAL A 43 -25.98 16.08 -12.36
N ASP A 44 -27.03 15.99 -13.16
CA ASP A 44 -28.40 16.18 -12.74
C ASP A 44 -28.83 14.98 -11.90
N LYS A 45 -29.37 15.28 -10.72
CA LYS A 45 -30.00 14.31 -9.85
C LYS A 45 -31.49 14.37 -10.15
N MET A 46 -32.01 13.30 -10.74
CA MET A 46 -33.42 13.19 -11.06
C MET A 46 -34.21 12.56 -9.91
N ASP A 47 -35.47 12.94 -9.72
CA ASP A 47 -36.39 12.22 -8.86
C ASP A 47 -36.91 10.93 -9.53
N ALA A 48 -37.78 10.21 -8.83
CA ALA A 48 -38.43 9.01 -9.37
C ALA A 48 -39.38 9.30 -10.56
N ALA A 49 -39.74 10.57 -10.79
CA ALA A 49 -40.56 11.02 -11.91
C ALA A 49 -39.72 11.49 -13.12
N GLY A 50 -38.39 11.57 -12.98
CA GLY A 50 -37.45 11.99 -14.02
C GLY A 50 -37.17 13.49 -14.06
N GLU A 51 -37.69 14.27 -13.10
CA GLU A 51 -37.47 15.70 -13.01
C GLU A 51 -36.14 16.01 -12.31
N VAL A 52 -35.44 17.06 -12.75
CA VAL A 52 -34.15 17.46 -12.16
C VAL A 52 -34.36 18.14 -10.81
N VAL A 53 -33.96 17.47 -9.73
CA VAL A 53 -34.09 17.95 -8.35
C VAL A 53 -32.89 18.76 -7.91
N SER A 54 -31.68 18.40 -8.35
CA SER A 54 -30.46 19.13 -8.01
C SER A 54 -29.35 18.88 -9.03
N HIS A 55 -28.38 19.80 -9.10
CA HIS A 55 -27.14 19.60 -9.83
C HIS A 55 -26.02 19.29 -8.84
N ASP A 56 -25.48 18.07 -8.91
CA ASP A 56 -24.33 17.68 -8.10
C ASP A 56 -23.05 17.88 -8.89
N LEU A 57 -22.09 18.58 -8.28
CA LEU A 57 -20.75 18.74 -8.85
C LEU A 57 -19.92 17.50 -8.55
N VAL A 58 -19.58 16.73 -9.58
CA VAL A 58 -18.77 15.51 -9.46
C VAL A 58 -17.45 15.65 -10.22
N THR A 59 -16.36 15.14 -9.64
CA THR A 59 -15.08 15.02 -10.34
C THR A 59 -15.01 13.69 -11.07
N LYS A 60 -14.68 13.73 -12.36
CA LYS A 60 -14.52 12.55 -13.23
C LYS A 60 -13.36 12.81 -14.19
N GLY A 61 -12.63 11.78 -14.62
CA GLY A 61 -11.61 11.91 -15.65
C GLY A 61 -10.20 11.58 -15.19
N PRO A 62 -9.17 12.03 -15.93
CA PRO A 62 -7.77 11.80 -15.59
C PRO A 62 -7.48 12.22 -14.16
N THR A 63 -6.84 11.34 -13.40
CA THR A 63 -6.57 11.52 -11.97
C THR A 63 -5.18 11.08 -11.64
N PHE A 64 -4.53 11.86 -10.78
CA PHE A 64 -3.20 11.60 -10.24
C PHE A 64 -3.31 11.39 -8.74
N ALA A 65 -2.50 10.51 -8.19
CA ALA A 65 -2.49 10.25 -6.76
C ALA A 65 -1.07 10.06 -6.23
N VAL A 66 -0.87 10.49 -4.99
CA VAL A 66 0.31 10.18 -4.18
C VAL A 66 -0.16 9.36 -3.00
N PHE A 67 0.47 8.22 -2.78
CA PHE A 67 0.15 7.28 -1.72
C PHE A 67 1.25 7.30 -0.68
N VAL A 68 0.84 7.24 0.58
CA VAL A 68 1.71 6.89 1.71
C VAL A 68 1.12 5.61 2.29
N ASN A 69 1.96 4.60 2.47
CA ASN A 69 1.50 3.31 3.00
C ASN A 69 1.88 3.21 4.48
N PRO A 70 0.99 3.64 5.41
CA PRO A 70 1.28 3.54 6.82
C PRO A 70 1.23 2.10 7.34
N VAL A 71 0.50 1.19 6.66
CA VAL A 71 0.25 -0.17 7.13
C VAL A 71 0.26 -1.13 5.95
N SER A 72 1.30 -1.96 5.86
CA SER A 72 1.31 -3.07 4.89
C SER A 72 0.64 -4.29 5.53
N LEU A 73 -0.50 -4.70 4.96
CA LEU A 73 -1.20 -5.93 5.35
C LEU A 73 -0.49 -7.22 4.89
N SER A 74 0.60 -7.09 4.10
CA SER A 74 1.46 -8.22 3.71
C SER A 74 2.79 -8.17 4.47
N THR A 75 2.95 -9.06 5.43
CA THR A 75 4.18 -9.30 6.18
C THR A 75 5.19 -10.03 5.28
N ILE A 76 6.02 -9.27 4.56
CA ILE A 76 7.24 -9.83 3.94
C ILE A 76 8.40 -9.83 4.95
N SER A 77 8.34 -8.93 5.93
CA SER A 77 9.31 -8.80 7.00
C SER A 77 8.75 -7.95 8.13
N GLU A 78 9.13 -8.24 9.37
CA GLU A 78 8.96 -7.28 10.47
C GLU A 78 9.59 -5.95 10.06
N THR A 79 8.80 -4.90 10.12
CA THR A 79 9.04 -3.70 9.33
C THR A 79 9.34 -2.54 10.26
N ASN A 80 10.63 -2.37 10.60
CA ASN A 80 11.17 -1.11 11.09
C ASN A 80 11.22 -0.13 9.89
N LYS A 81 10.08 0.50 9.55
CA LYS A 81 9.93 1.26 8.29
C LYS A 81 10.31 2.74 8.42
N PRO A 82 11.20 3.24 7.55
CA PRO A 82 10.96 4.53 6.92
C PRO A 82 9.83 4.36 5.89
N PHE A 83 8.89 5.30 5.89
CA PHE A 83 7.64 5.32 5.11
C PHE A 83 7.75 4.76 3.68
N ASP A 84 6.85 3.82 3.34
CA ASP A 84 6.60 3.39 1.97
C ASP A 84 5.73 4.45 1.26
N TRP A 85 6.06 4.77 0.01
CA TRP A 85 5.32 5.76 -0.78
C TRP A 85 5.12 5.30 -2.22
N GLY A 86 4.17 5.90 -2.91
CA GLY A 86 3.93 5.61 -4.31
C GLY A 86 3.23 6.74 -5.03
N VAL A 87 3.25 6.67 -6.35
CA VAL A 87 2.52 7.58 -7.22
C VAL A 87 1.65 6.78 -8.17
N GLY A 88 0.53 7.37 -8.58
CA GLY A 88 -0.38 6.73 -9.51
C GLY A 88 -1.06 7.71 -10.45
N ALA A 89 -1.43 7.19 -11.60
CA ALA A 89 -2.22 7.90 -12.60
C ALA A 89 -3.28 6.95 -13.16
N GLY A 90 -4.43 7.50 -13.52
CA GLY A 90 -5.49 6.73 -14.14
C GLY A 90 -6.77 7.53 -14.26
N TRP A 91 -7.89 6.87 -14.03
CA TRP A 91 -9.20 7.44 -14.31
C TRP A 91 -10.12 7.40 -13.10
N ARG A 92 -10.67 8.57 -12.74
CA ARG A 92 -11.71 8.70 -11.74
C ARG A 92 -13.09 8.59 -12.37
N PHE A 93 -13.86 7.67 -11.85
CA PHE A 93 -15.30 7.57 -12.02
C PHE A 93 -15.99 8.30 -10.84
N ARG A 94 -17.32 8.38 -10.82
CA ARG A 94 -18.04 9.17 -9.81
C ARG A 94 -17.62 8.83 -8.36
N ALA A 95 -17.62 7.54 -8.01
CA ALA A 95 -17.36 7.08 -6.63
C ALA A 95 -16.05 6.30 -6.45
N VAL A 96 -15.36 5.95 -7.54
CA VAL A 96 -14.14 5.11 -7.51
C VAL A 96 -13.14 5.60 -8.54
N SER A 97 -11.86 5.37 -8.31
CA SER A 97 -10.81 5.58 -9.31
C SER A 97 -10.03 4.29 -9.54
N LEU A 98 -9.64 4.05 -10.79
CA LEU A 98 -8.73 2.98 -11.16
C LEU A 98 -7.39 3.62 -11.55
N LEU A 99 -6.32 3.27 -10.84
CA LEU A 99 -5.02 3.88 -11.01
C LEU A 99 -3.96 2.82 -11.28
N ALA A 100 -3.13 3.05 -12.30
CA ALA A 100 -1.85 2.40 -12.42
C ALA A 100 -0.85 3.10 -11.49
N THR A 101 -0.03 2.33 -10.80
CA THR A 101 0.79 2.82 -9.70
C THR A 101 2.21 2.31 -9.78
N ILE A 102 3.15 3.14 -9.32
CA ILE A 102 4.52 2.75 -9.01
C ILE A 102 4.70 3.00 -7.52
N GLU A 103 5.05 1.96 -6.78
CA GLU A 103 5.26 1.99 -5.34
C GLU A 103 6.72 1.71 -5.02
N PHE A 104 7.29 2.53 -4.14
CA PHE A 104 8.63 2.38 -3.61
C PHE A 104 8.52 1.79 -2.22
N LEU A 105 8.99 0.56 -2.10
CA LEU A 105 8.87 -0.28 -0.93
C LEU A 105 10.24 -0.43 -0.32
N ASN A 106 10.35 -0.20 0.99
CA ASN A 106 11.54 -0.61 1.71
C ASN A 106 11.33 -2.02 2.25
N VAL A 107 12.06 -2.98 1.69
CA VAL A 107 12.00 -4.38 2.11
C VAL A 107 13.32 -4.77 2.76
N ARG A 108 13.21 -5.45 3.91
CA ARG A 108 14.36 -6.12 4.51
C ARG A 108 14.72 -7.33 3.66
N GLN A 109 15.99 -7.51 3.37
CA GLN A 109 16.49 -8.58 2.53
C GLN A 109 17.71 -9.23 3.19
N PRO A 110 17.88 -10.56 3.09
CA PRO A 110 19.11 -11.20 3.54
C PRO A 110 20.31 -10.66 2.77
N ARG A 111 21.46 -10.53 3.45
CA ARG A 111 22.69 -10.10 2.79
C ARG A 111 23.21 -11.17 1.85
N ASP A 112 24.01 -10.74 0.87
CA ASP A 112 24.46 -11.59 -0.22
C ASP A 112 25.35 -12.75 0.28
N TYR A 113 26.14 -12.53 1.34
CA TYR A 113 26.92 -13.60 1.98
C TYR A 113 26.03 -14.65 2.64
N PHE A 114 24.92 -14.23 3.24
CA PHE A 114 23.97 -15.13 3.91
C PHE A 114 23.23 -15.98 2.88
N LEU A 115 22.78 -15.36 1.79
CA LEU A 115 22.22 -16.07 0.64
C LEU A 115 23.20 -17.08 0.06
N ALA A 116 24.46 -16.67 -0.19
CA ALA A 116 25.48 -17.55 -0.74
C ALA A 116 25.77 -18.77 0.15
N GLN A 117 25.64 -18.63 1.47
CA GLN A 117 25.89 -19.71 2.42
C GLN A 117 24.68 -20.65 2.58
N PHE A 118 23.45 -20.15 2.57
CA PHE A 118 22.28 -20.91 3.00
C PHE A 118 21.24 -21.18 1.89
N GLU A 119 21.16 -20.38 0.81
CA GLU A 119 20.16 -20.57 -0.25
C GLU A 119 20.34 -21.96 -0.90
N GLY A 120 19.35 -22.85 -0.70
CA GLY A 120 19.31 -24.19 -1.28
C GLY A 120 20.29 -25.22 -0.68
N LYS A 121 21.03 -24.89 0.38
CA LYS A 121 22.13 -25.72 0.90
C LYS A 121 21.79 -26.60 2.11
N ASN A 122 20.58 -26.49 2.66
CA ASN A 122 20.12 -27.25 3.82
C ASN A 122 21.09 -27.26 5.03
N LEU A 123 21.65 -26.10 5.37
CA LEU A 123 22.63 -25.97 6.46
C LEU A 123 22.00 -25.38 7.73
N PRO A 124 22.45 -25.79 8.93
CA PRO A 124 22.07 -25.15 10.18
C PRO A 124 22.82 -23.82 10.37
N LEU A 125 22.17 -22.87 11.04
CA LEU A 125 22.84 -21.64 11.45
C LEU A 125 23.61 -21.89 12.76
N ILE A 126 24.92 -21.64 12.74
CA ILE A 126 25.79 -21.82 13.91
C ILE A 126 26.41 -20.48 14.27
N VAL A 127 26.19 -20.03 15.51
CA VAL A 127 26.76 -18.78 16.05
C VAL A 127 27.50 -19.13 17.33
N ASN A 128 28.79 -18.79 17.41
CA ASN A 128 29.67 -19.10 18.54
C ASN A 128 29.66 -20.60 18.93
N GLY A 129 29.63 -21.49 17.94
CA GLY A 129 29.60 -22.94 18.15
C GLY A 129 28.24 -23.53 18.53
N ASN A 130 27.21 -22.69 18.74
CA ASN A 130 25.86 -23.14 19.09
C ASN A 130 24.92 -23.06 17.89
N ILE A 131 24.17 -24.14 17.65
CA ILE A 131 23.11 -24.19 16.64
C ILE A 131 21.98 -23.27 17.09
N GLN A 132 21.59 -22.35 16.23
CA GLN A 132 20.50 -21.42 16.48
C GLN A 132 19.16 -22.08 16.14
N SER A 133 18.14 -21.87 16.98
CA SER A 133 16.76 -22.33 16.75
C SER A 133 15.87 -21.28 16.09
N GLU A 134 16.31 -20.02 16.08
CA GLU A 134 15.62 -18.90 15.46
C GLU A 134 16.61 -17.90 14.86
N ILE A 135 16.11 -17.06 13.95
CA ILE A 135 16.86 -15.94 13.38
C ILE A 135 16.19 -14.68 13.86
N SER A 136 16.94 -13.81 14.53
CA SER A 136 16.42 -12.52 14.94
C SER A 136 16.05 -11.67 13.73
N THR A 137 14.82 -11.17 13.72
CA THR A 137 14.29 -10.26 12.70
C THR A 137 14.87 -8.84 12.81
N SER A 138 15.63 -8.53 13.86
CA SER A 138 16.31 -7.24 14.04
C SER A 138 17.82 -7.31 13.78
N ASP A 139 18.34 -8.44 13.30
CA ASP A 139 19.78 -8.61 13.10
C ASP A 139 20.29 -7.91 11.82
N ASP A 140 20.69 -6.64 11.96
CA ASP A 140 21.25 -5.85 10.87
C ASP A 140 22.59 -6.39 10.34
N THR A 141 23.22 -7.35 11.03
CA THR A 141 24.39 -8.04 10.49
C THR A 141 23.97 -8.98 9.38
N LEU A 142 22.90 -9.77 9.56
CA LEU A 142 22.40 -10.75 8.59
C LEU A 142 21.53 -10.11 7.50
N PHE A 143 20.89 -8.99 7.82
CA PHE A 143 19.88 -8.36 6.98
C PHE A 143 20.28 -6.94 6.55
N LYS A 144 19.72 -6.48 5.42
CA LYS A 144 19.84 -5.11 4.92
C LYS A 144 18.50 -4.60 4.42
N ASN A 145 18.26 -3.31 4.61
CA ASN A 145 17.13 -2.63 4.00
C ASN A 145 17.43 -2.33 2.52
N ARG A 146 16.46 -2.59 1.65
CA ARG A 146 16.57 -2.39 0.21
C ARG A 146 15.30 -1.74 -0.33
N GLY A 147 15.47 -0.62 -1.04
CA GLY A 147 14.42 -0.01 -1.85
C GLY A 147 14.11 -0.85 -3.08
N VAL A 148 12.84 -1.21 -3.27
CA VAL A 148 12.34 -1.94 -4.42
C VAL A 148 11.15 -1.18 -5.00
N ALA A 149 11.11 -1.03 -6.32
CA ALA A 149 9.96 -0.50 -7.03
C ALA A 149 9.02 -1.64 -7.43
N ALA A 150 7.72 -1.48 -7.16
CA ALA A 150 6.66 -2.35 -7.63
C ALA A 150 5.71 -1.56 -8.53
N ILE A 151 5.19 -2.24 -9.56
CA ILE A 151 4.16 -1.68 -10.43
C ILE A 151 2.86 -2.41 -10.10
N GLY A 152 1.77 -1.68 -9.98
CA GLY A 152 0.49 -2.27 -9.58
C GLY A 152 -0.72 -1.49 -10.08
N LEU A 153 -1.89 -2.08 -9.86
CA LEU A 153 -3.18 -1.45 -10.07
C LEU A 153 -3.84 -1.22 -8.72
N LYS A 154 -4.42 -0.05 -8.51
CA LYS A 154 -5.19 0.29 -7.31
C LYS A 154 -6.60 0.71 -7.66
N LEU A 155 -7.54 0.17 -6.90
CA LEU A 155 -8.89 0.70 -6.80
C LEU A 155 -8.93 1.66 -5.62
N VAL A 156 -9.31 2.91 -5.87
CA VAL A 156 -9.31 3.99 -4.88
C VAL A 156 -10.73 4.48 -4.67
N ILE A 157 -11.12 4.60 -3.40
CA ILE A 157 -12.38 5.21 -2.98
C ILE A 157 -12.04 6.63 -2.47
N PRO A 158 -12.21 7.68 -3.28
CA PRO A 158 -11.94 9.04 -2.85
C PRO A 158 -13.01 9.51 -1.85
N ILE A 159 -12.57 10.15 -0.77
CA ILE A 159 -13.43 10.90 0.13
C ILE A 159 -13.19 12.38 -0.16
N ASP A 160 -14.16 13.05 -0.77
CA ASP A 160 -14.00 14.46 -1.15
C ASP A 160 -14.14 15.36 0.09
N LEU A 161 -13.02 15.97 0.51
CA LEU A 161 -13.00 16.86 1.68
C LEU A 161 -13.93 18.08 1.54
N LEU A 162 -14.25 18.50 0.32
CA LEU A 162 -15.13 19.66 0.06
C LEU A 162 -16.58 19.42 0.50
N ASN A 163 -17.04 18.17 0.55
CA ASN A 163 -18.40 17.82 0.96
C ASN A 163 -18.53 17.52 2.46
N PHE A 164 -17.42 17.38 3.17
CA PHE A 164 -17.41 17.08 4.60
C PHE A 164 -17.89 18.27 5.47
N GLY A 165 -17.68 19.50 5.00
CA GLY A 165 -18.06 20.72 5.72
C GLY A 165 -19.50 21.21 5.49
N LYS A 166 -20.21 20.73 4.45
CA LYS A 166 -21.55 21.25 4.11
C LYS A 166 -22.69 20.69 4.96
N ASN A 167 -22.50 19.55 5.62
CA ASN A 167 -23.54 18.93 6.47
C ASN A 167 -23.58 19.50 7.92
N SER A 168 -22.76 20.50 8.25
CA SER A 168 -22.73 21.09 9.60
C SER A 168 -23.42 22.46 9.70
N GLY A 169 -24.10 22.93 8.65
CA GLY A 169 -24.50 24.33 8.50
C GLY A 169 -25.97 24.59 8.14
N THR A 170 -26.92 23.74 8.55
CA THR A 170 -28.35 24.03 8.31
C THR A 170 -29.22 23.65 9.51
N ASN A 171 -29.10 24.42 10.59
CA ASN A 171 -30.17 24.60 11.57
C ASN A 171 -30.01 26.02 12.15
N GLY A 172 -30.70 26.98 11.52
CA GLY A 172 -30.67 28.38 11.92
C GLY A 172 -31.84 29.13 11.29
N ASN A 173 -32.95 29.15 12.01
CA ASN A 173 -34.15 29.98 11.86
C ASN A 173 -34.07 31.14 10.86
N THR A 174 -35.03 31.17 9.93
CA THR A 174 -35.58 32.42 9.39
C THR A 174 -37.11 32.39 9.46
N THR A 175 -37.64 32.63 10.65
CA THR A 175 -38.95 33.25 10.83
C THR A 175 -38.74 34.77 10.86
N SER A 176 -39.13 35.44 9.79
CA SER A 176 -39.48 36.86 9.73
C SER A 176 -40.35 36.99 8.48
N GLY A 177 -41.63 37.29 8.53
CA GLY A 177 -42.25 38.38 9.26
C GLY A 177 -43.11 39.11 8.21
N LYS A 178 -44.34 39.46 8.59
CA LYS A 178 -45.39 40.02 7.73
C LYS A 178 -44.96 41.19 6.86
#